data_AF-A0A1W4XQL5-F1
#
_entry.id   AF-A0A1W4XQL5-F1
#
_cell.length_a   1.000
_cell.length_b   1.000
_cell.length_c   1.000
_cell.angle_alpha   90.00
_cell.angle_beta   90.00
_cell.angle_gamma   90.00
#
_symmetry.space_group_name_H-M   'P 1'
#
loop_
_entity.id
_entity.type
_entity.pdbx_description
1 polymer ?
#
loop_
_entity_poly.entity_id
_entity_poly.type
_entity_poly.pdbx_seq_one_letter_code
_entity_poly.pdbx_strand_id
1 'polypeptide(L)' 'MGPSTDPEAVVDPTLKVYGIRNLRVVDGSVMPNIVAGHTNAVIVMIGEKASDMIKGDWLK' A
#
# COMPACT_ATOMS: atom_id res chain seq x y z
N MET A 1 2.86 -5.36 3.15
CA MET A 1 3.13 -5.21 1.70
C MET A 1 4.36 -6.04 1.36
N GLY A 2 4.40 -6.73 0.21
CA GLY A 2 5.54 -7.57 -0.14
C GLY A 2 5.45 -8.14 -1.56
N PRO A 3 6.50 -8.83 -2.04
CA PRO A 3 6.49 -9.49 -3.35
C PRO A 3 5.48 -10.65 -3.38
N SER A 4 5.02 -11.05 -4.56
CA SER A 4 4.03 -12.15 -4.70
C SER A 4 4.57 -13.52 -4.27
N THR A 5 5.89 -13.64 -4.14
CA THR A 5 6.57 -14.84 -3.62
C THR A 5 6.57 -14.92 -2.10
N ASP A 6 6.25 -13.81 -1.41
CA ASP A 6 6.15 -13.79 0.05
C ASP A 6 4.74 -14.25 0.45
N PRO A 7 4.61 -15.44 1.08
CA PRO A 7 3.31 -16.00 1.44
C PRO A 7 2.59 -15.19 2.53
N GLU A 8 3.28 -14.33 3.27
CA GLU A 8 2.69 -13.46 4.30
C GLU A 8 2.24 -12.10 3.74
N ALA A 9 2.61 -11.77 2.49
CA ALA A 9 2.24 -10.51 1.88
C ALA A 9 0.77 -10.49 1.42
N VAL A 10 0.00 -9.53 1.92
CA VAL A 10 -1.43 -9.34 1.56
C VAL A 10 -1.63 -8.39 0.38
N VAL A 11 -0.72 -7.41 0.21
CA VAL A 11 -0.76 -6.42 -0.86
C VAL A 11 0.58 -6.32 -1.59
N ASP A 12 0.52 -6.01 -2.88
CA ASP A 12 1.69 -5.75 -3.72
C ASP A 12 2.32 -4.37 -3.44
N PRO A 13 3.50 -4.05 -4.01
CA PRO A 13 4.14 -2.74 -3.85
C PRO A 13 3.34 -1.54 -4.37
N THR A 14 2.24 -1.76 -5.09
CA THR A 14 1.29 -0.74 -5.55
C THR A 14 0.02 -0.70 -4.71
N LEU A 15 0.03 -1.39 -3.55
CA LEU A 15 -1.06 -1.47 -2.58
C LEU A 15 -2.31 -2.23 -3.06
N LYS A 16 -2.21 -2.99 -4.16
CA LYS A 16 -3.31 -3.83 -4.65
C LYS A 16 -3.38 -5.13 -3.86
N VAL A 17 -4.60 -5.53 -3.49
CA VAL A 17 -4.82 -6.77 -2.73
C VAL A 17 -4.60 -7.97 -3.65
N TYR A 18 -3.78 -8.92 -3.21
CA TYR A 18 -3.56 -10.14 -3.99
C TYR A 18 -4.87 -10.94 -4.11
N GLY A 19 -5.13 -11.47 -5.31
CA GLY A 19 -6.32 -12.26 -5.61
C GLY A 19 -7.62 -11.48 -5.79
N ILE A 20 -7.64 -10.15 -5.55
CA ILE A 20 -8.84 -9.32 -5.71
C ILE A 20 -8.55 -8.16 -6.68
N ARG A 21 -9.44 -7.99 -7.66
CA ARG A 21 -9.33 -6.91 -8.64
C ARG A 21 -9.94 -5.62 -8.10
N ASN A 22 -9.35 -4.48 -8.49
CA ASN A 22 -9.86 -3.14 -8.19
C ASN A 22 -10.03 -2.82 -6.69
N LEU A 23 -9.28 -3.51 -5.82
CA LEU A 23 -9.26 -3.25 -4.39
C LEU A 23 -7.83 -2.91 -3.94
N ARG A 24 -7.72 -1.86 -3.14
CA ARG A 24 -6.46 -1.47 -2.48
C ARG A 24 -6.70 -1.24 -0.99
N VAL A 25 -5.64 -1.43 -0.21
CA VAL A 25 -5.60 -1.00 1.20
C VAL A 25 -4.63 0.16 1.31
N VAL A 26 -5.07 1.28 1.88
CA VAL A 26 -4.26 2.51 2.00
C VAL A 26 -4.34 2.98 3.45
N ASP A 27 -3.52 2.36 4.28
CA ASP A 27 -3.52 2.52 5.74
C ASP A 27 -2.17 2.03 6.30
N GLY A 28 -1.90 2.27 7.58
CA GLY A 28 -0.72 1.76 8.28
C GLY A 28 -0.58 0.23 8.26
N SER A 29 -1.66 -0.52 8.10
CA SER A 29 -1.63 -1.99 7.93
C SER A 29 -0.79 -2.48 6.75
N VAL A 30 -0.46 -1.62 5.77
CA VAL A 30 0.37 -2.02 4.62
C VAL A 30 1.87 -2.00 4.93
N MET A 31 2.30 -1.33 6.01
CA MET A 31 3.70 -1.23 6.40
C MET A 31 4.27 -2.63 6.68
N PRO A 32 5.31 -3.09 5.94
CA PRO A 32 5.93 -4.40 6.20
C PRO A 32 6.64 -4.44 7.55
N ASN A 33 7.22 -3.32 7.95
CA ASN A 33 7.84 -3.11 9.25
C ASN A 33 7.43 -1.72 9.76
N ILE A 34 7.25 -1.61 11.07
CA ILE A 34 6.90 -0.33 11.70
C ILE A 34 8.12 0.59 11.69
N VAL A 35 7.90 1.85 11.34
CA VAL A 35 8.92 2.90 11.36
C VAL A 35 9.31 3.28 12.78
N ALA A 36 10.56 3.69 12.98
CA ALA A 36 10.99 4.28 14.25
C ALA A 36 10.44 5.71 14.37
N GLY A 37 9.32 5.88 15.07
CA GLY A 37 8.67 7.17 15.29
C GLY A 37 7.15 7.08 15.34
N HIS A 38 6.49 8.23 15.39
CA HIS A 38 5.03 8.28 15.40
C HIS A 38 4.46 7.99 14.01
N THR A 39 3.55 7.01 13.91
CA THR A 39 3.08 6.48 12.62
C THR A 39 2.16 7.43 11.85
N ASN A 40 1.57 8.42 12.52
CA ASN A 40 0.63 9.36 11.88
C ASN A 40 1.20 10.00 10.60
N ALA A 41 2.42 10.53 10.67
CA ALA A 41 3.05 11.18 9.51
C ALA A 41 3.26 10.20 8.35
N VAL A 42 3.61 8.95 8.65
CA VAL A 42 3.83 7.92 7.64
C VAL A 42 2.52 7.44 7.04
N ILE A 43 1.46 7.32 7.84
CA ILE A 43 0.12 6.95 7.36
C ILE A 43 -0.43 8.03 6.41
N VAL A 44 -0.27 9.31 6.76
CA VAL A 44 -0.63 10.42 5.86
C VAL A 44 0.16 10.33 4.54
N MET A 45 1.47 10.07 4.61
CA MET A 45 2.32 9.91 3.42
C MET A 45 1.91 8.71 2.56
N ILE A 46 1.53 7.57 3.17
CA ILE A 46 0.99 6.41 2.45
C ILE A 46 -0.26 6.81 1.66
N GLY A 47 -1.15 7.59 2.27
CA GLY A 47 -2.34 8.15 1.60
C GLY A 47 -1.99 9.02 0.39
N GLU A 48 -1.09 10.00 0.57
CA GLU A 48 -0.64 10.90 -0.49
C GLU A 48 -0.03 10.12 -1.66
N LYS A 49 0.90 9.20 -1.36
CA LYS A 49 1.56 8.41 -2.40
C LYS A 49 0.60 7.46 -3.12
N ALA A 50 -0.36 6.89 -2.39
CA ALA A 50 -1.39 6.04 -2.99
C ALA A 50 -2.31 6.83 -3.92
N SER A 51 -2.65 8.07 -3.57
CA SER A 51 -3.44 8.97 -4.42
C SER A 51 -2.79 9.16 -5.80
N ASP A 52 -1.48 9.43 -5.83
CA ASP A 52 -0.71 9.54 -7.07
C ASP A 52 -0.73 8.24 -7.90
N MET A 53 -0.56 7.09 -7.24
CA MET A 53 -0.59 5.77 -7.91
C MET A 53 -1.97 5.48 -8.50
N ILE A 54 -3.04 5.77 -7.76
CA ILE A 54 -4.42 5.55 -8.20
C ILE A 54 -4.74 6.46 -9.37
N LYS A 55 -4.39 7.75 -9.28
CA LYS A 55 -4.56 8.70 -10.38
C LYS A 55 -3.77 8.29 -11.62
N GLY A 56 -2.53 7.84 -11.45
CA GLY A 56 -1.68 7.34 -12.52
C GLY A 56 -2.22 6.08 -13.21
N ASP A 57 -2.92 5.20 -12.49
CA ASP A 57 -3.59 4.04 -13.08
C ASP A 57 -4.94 4.39 -13.71
N TRP A 58 -5.65 5.40 -13.19
CA TRP A 58 -6.93 5.87 -13.75
C TRP A 58 -6.79 6.61 -15.08
N LEU A 59 -5.69 7.35 -15.26
CA LEU A 59 -5.43 8.16 -16.45
C LEU A 59 -4.82 7.35 -17.61
N LYS A 60 -4.54 6.07 -17.41
CA LYS A 60 -4.08 5.13 -18.46
C LYS A 60 -5.29 4.47 -19.12
#